data_AF-A0A962UFW2-F1
#
_entry.id   AF-A0A962UFW2-F1
#
_cell.length_a   1.000
_cell.length_b   1.000
_cell.length_c   1.000
_cell.angle_alpha   90.00
_cell.angle_beta   90.00
_cell.angle_gamma   90.00
#
_symmetry.space_group_name_H-M   'P 1'
#
loop_
_entity.id
_entity.type
_entity.pdbx_description
1 polymer ?
#
loop_
_entity_poly.entity_id
_entity_poly.type
_entity_poly.pdbx_seq_one_letter_code
_entity_poly.pdbx_strand_id
1 'polypeptide(L)'
;SAPVESDWAAVPGADFAISRYTVSLDAYSRFAEASGRTAPLASGAMSDGPVRVTWREAMDYAAWLSTRTGKVYRLPAELEWEYAARAGVMAAAPDSDEQVREWTCSEYRREYEGQEQRCASRLPEAVAIRGGNWRAGADPLSDDLEFRLVREP
;
A
#
# COMPACT_ATOMS: atom_id res chain seq x y z
N SER A 1 4.24 -19.83 9.91
CA SER A 1 5.48 -19.04 9.79
C SER A 1 5.17 -17.68 9.19
N ALA A 2 5.63 -16.60 9.81
CA ALA A 2 5.55 -15.23 9.29
C ALA A 2 6.96 -14.60 9.29
N PRO A 3 7.22 -13.54 8.51
CA PRO A 3 6.43 -12.98 7.41
C PRO A 3 7.16 -13.23 6.06
N VAL A 4 6.52 -13.38 4.91
CA VAL A 4 6.15 -12.26 4.02
C VAL A 4 6.79 -10.90 4.38
N GLU A 5 8.09 -10.83 4.64
CA GLU A 5 8.76 -9.53 4.59
C GLU A 5 8.98 -9.21 3.12
N SER A 6 8.13 -8.34 2.60
CA SER A 6 8.48 -7.49 1.48
C SER A 6 9.90 -6.97 1.71
N ASP A 7 10.77 -7.03 0.70
CA ASP A 7 12.08 -6.39 0.78
C ASP A 7 11.89 -4.92 1.21
N TRP A 8 12.43 -4.53 2.37
CA TRP A 8 12.23 -3.21 2.96
C TRP A 8 13.38 -2.29 2.56
N ALA A 9 13.07 -1.15 1.97
CA ALA A 9 14.07 -0.14 1.66
C ALA A 9 13.99 1.02 2.67
N ALA A 10 15.11 1.31 3.33
CA ALA A 10 15.26 2.56 4.08
C ALA A 10 15.21 3.75 3.10
N VAL A 11 14.46 4.79 3.45
CA VAL A 11 14.36 5.99 2.61
C VAL A 11 15.42 7.00 3.05
N PRO A 12 16.40 7.36 2.20
CA PRO A 12 17.47 8.27 2.59
C PRO A 12 16.94 9.61 3.09
N GLY A 13 17.38 10.03 4.28
CA GLY A 13 16.97 11.30 4.88
C GLY A 13 15.57 11.32 5.51
N ALA A 14 14.88 10.18 5.58
CA ALA A 14 13.61 10.03 6.26
C ALA A 14 13.66 8.98 7.36
N ASP A 15 12.77 9.10 8.35
CA ASP A 15 12.69 8.20 9.51
C ASP A 15 11.64 7.10 9.30
N PHE A 16 11.71 6.43 8.15
CA PHE A 16 10.87 5.29 7.83
C PHE A 16 11.50 4.38 6.77
N ALA A 17 11.01 3.13 6.71
CA ALA A 17 11.27 2.22 5.61
C ALA A 17 9.98 1.95 4.82
N ILE A 18 10.11 1.66 3.52
CA ILE A 18 8.97 1.34 2.64
C ILE A 18 9.20 0.00 1.95
N SER A 19 8.13 -0.73 1.66
CA SER A 19 8.23 -1.99 0.91
C SER A 19 8.67 -1.72 -0.54
N ARG A 20 9.76 -2.37 -0.96
CA ARG A 20 10.32 -2.26 -2.32
C ARG A 20 9.34 -2.74 -3.38
N TYR A 21 8.43 -3.64 -3.05
CA TYR A 21 7.35 -4.13 -3.91
C TYR A 21 5.98 -3.83 -3.30
N THR A 22 4.93 -3.81 -4.14
CA THR A 22 3.54 -3.86 -3.68
C THR A 22 3.26 -5.19 -3.00
N VAL A 23 2.24 -5.23 -2.15
CA VAL A 23 1.85 -6.44 -1.43
C VAL A 23 1.36 -7.48 -2.45
N SER A 24 1.87 -8.72 -2.34
CA SER A 24 1.52 -9.79 -3.27
C SER A 24 0.21 -10.51 -2.93
N LEU A 25 -0.31 -11.29 -3.88
CA LEU A 25 -1.45 -12.18 -3.65
C LEU A 25 -1.17 -13.23 -2.56
N ASP A 26 0.02 -13.84 -2.55
CA ASP A 26 0.42 -14.77 -1.48
C ASP A 26 0.43 -14.11 -0.10
N ALA A 27 1.00 -12.89 -0.04
CA ALA A 27 1.07 -12.09 1.17
C ALA A 27 -0.31 -11.84 1.77
N TYR A 28 -1.22 -11.37 0.92
CA TYR A 28 -2.58 -11.02 1.31
C TYR A 28 -3.42 -12.26 1.63
N SER A 29 -3.23 -13.37 0.89
CA SER A 29 -3.98 -14.61 1.12
C SER A 29 -3.77 -15.16 2.54
N ARG A 30 -2.56 -15.02 3.10
CA ARG A 30 -2.28 -15.39 4.50
C ARG A 30 -2.99 -14.50 5.51
N PHE A 31 -3.12 -13.21 5.21
CA PHE A 31 -3.94 -12.30 6.01
C PHE A 31 -5.41 -12.70 5.93
N ALA A 32 -5.91 -12.98 4.73
CA ALA A 32 -7.29 -13.35 4.50
C ALA A 32 -7.65 -14.63 5.28
N GLU A 33 -6.83 -15.69 5.15
CA GLU A 33 -6.97 -16.94 5.90
C GLU A 33 -6.96 -16.69 7.42
N ALA A 34 -5.97 -15.96 7.93
CA ALA A 34 -5.84 -15.67 9.37
C ALA A 34 -6.98 -14.82 9.93
N SER A 35 -7.69 -14.08 9.06
CA SER A 35 -8.77 -13.17 9.45
C SER A 35 -10.16 -13.71 9.10
N GLY A 36 -10.26 -14.94 8.58
CA GLY A 36 -11.52 -15.52 8.11
C GLY A 36 -12.16 -14.78 6.93
N ARG A 37 -11.35 -14.06 6.14
CA ARG A 37 -11.78 -13.34 4.93
C ARG A 37 -11.52 -14.18 3.69
N THR A 38 -12.28 -13.92 2.64
CA THR A 38 -11.99 -14.44 1.30
C THR A 38 -10.92 -13.58 0.64
N ALA A 39 -9.84 -14.18 0.15
CA ALA A 39 -8.86 -13.47 -0.65
C ALA A 39 -9.44 -13.12 -2.02
N PRO A 40 -9.04 -12.00 -2.65
CA PRO A 40 -9.37 -11.71 -4.04
C PRO A 40 -8.98 -12.89 -4.92
N LEU A 41 -9.91 -13.36 -5.76
CA LEU A 41 -9.69 -14.56 -6.58
C LEU A 41 -8.59 -14.31 -7.62
N ALA A 42 -7.50 -15.07 -7.51
CA ALA A 42 -6.33 -15.04 -8.38
C ALA A 42 -6.56 -15.76 -9.73
N SER A 43 -7.71 -15.57 -10.38
CA SER A 43 -7.94 -16.28 -11.65
C SER A 43 -7.01 -15.73 -12.74
N GLY A 44 -5.90 -16.45 -12.98
CA GLY A 44 -4.84 -16.07 -13.92
C GLY A 44 -3.74 -15.16 -13.36
N ALA A 45 -3.78 -14.78 -12.07
CA ALA A 45 -2.77 -13.93 -11.46
C ALA A 45 -1.68 -14.76 -10.76
N MET A 46 -0.41 -14.36 -10.91
CA MET A 46 0.71 -15.04 -10.25
C MET A 46 0.72 -14.78 -8.74
N SER A 47 1.14 -15.77 -7.97
CA SER A 47 1.15 -15.73 -6.50
C SER A 47 2.03 -14.59 -5.93
N ASP A 48 3.13 -14.28 -6.61
CA ASP A 48 4.05 -13.18 -6.32
C ASP A 48 3.65 -11.85 -6.97
N GLY A 49 2.65 -11.87 -7.85
CA GLY A 49 2.04 -10.68 -8.43
C GLY A 49 1.23 -9.88 -7.41
N PRO A 50 0.89 -8.62 -7.72
CA PRO A 50 0.28 -7.71 -6.79
C PRO A 50 -1.17 -8.10 -6.45
N VAL A 51 -1.54 -7.97 -5.17
CA VAL A 51 -2.95 -8.00 -4.77
C VAL A 51 -3.60 -6.65 -5.12
N ARG A 52 -4.86 -6.70 -5.56
CA ARG A 52 -5.71 -5.52 -5.73
C ARG A 52 -6.91 -5.62 -4.80
N VAL A 53 -7.13 -4.58 -4.01
CA VAL A 53 -8.11 -4.56 -2.92
C VAL A 53 -8.66 -3.16 -2.70
N THR A 54 -9.74 -3.06 -1.94
CA THR A 54 -10.26 -1.78 -1.47
C THR A 54 -9.28 -1.08 -0.53
N TRP A 55 -9.42 0.25 -0.42
CA TRP A 55 -8.58 1.03 0.51
C TRP A 55 -8.70 0.52 1.94
N ARG A 56 -9.92 0.13 2.34
CA ARG A 56 -10.17 -0.40 3.69
C ARG A 56 -9.47 -1.73 3.93
N GLU A 57 -9.47 -2.61 2.95
CA GLU A 57 -8.78 -3.90 3.01
C GLU A 57 -7.26 -3.75 3.11
N ALA A 58 -6.68 -2.81 2.36
CA ALA A 58 -5.26 -2.47 2.47
C ALA A 58 -4.90 -1.95 3.87
N MET A 59 -5.73 -1.07 4.44
CA MET A 59 -5.56 -0.57 5.82
C MET A 59 -5.70 -1.68 6.87
N ASP A 60 -6.66 -2.59 6.70
CA ASP A 60 -6.86 -3.73 7.60
C ASP A 60 -5.67 -4.71 7.52
N TYR A 61 -5.09 -4.94 6.33
CA TYR A 61 -3.87 -5.73 6.17
C TYR A 61 -2.69 -5.14 6.96
N ALA A 62 -2.48 -3.81 6.84
CA ALA A 62 -1.40 -3.13 7.55
C ALA A 62 -1.58 -3.22 9.09
N ALA A 63 -2.81 -3.05 9.57
CA ALA A 63 -3.14 -3.18 10.99
C ALA A 63 -2.92 -4.62 11.50
N TRP A 64 -3.32 -5.62 10.72
CA TRP A 64 -3.07 -7.03 11.04
C TRP A 64 -1.58 -7.34 11.10
N LEU A 65 -0.80 -6.89 10.11
CA LEU A 65 0.64 -7.12 10.09
C LEU A 65 1.33 -6.47 11.29
N SER A 66 0.87 -5.28 11.68
CA SER A 66 1.35 -4.60 12.88
C SER A 66 1.12 -5.43 14.14
N THR A 67 -0.13 -5.90 14.31
CA THR A 67 -0.51 -6.74 15.45
C THR A 67 0.28 -8.06 15.48
N ARG A 68 0.53 -8.65 14.31
CA ARG A 68 1.24 -9.94 14.20
C ARG A 68 2.72 -9.89 14.53
N THR A 69 3.36 -8.75 14.29
CA THR A 69 4.82 -8.59 14.36
C THR A 69 5.29 -7.75 15.54
N GLY A 70 4.39 -6.94 16.13
CA GLY A 70 4.74 -5.95 17.14
C GLY A 70 5.43 -4.70 16.58
N LYS A 71 5.54 -4.56 15.26
CA LYS A 71 6.03 -3.35 14.58
C LYS A 71 4.86 -2.50 14.09
N VAL A 72 5.10 -1.22 13.80
CA VAL A 72 4.06 -0.35 13.23
C VAL A 72 4.14 -0.34 11.71
N TYR A 73 3.08 -0.80 11.06
CA TYR A 73 2.89 -0.76 9.62
C TYR A 73 1.62 0.01 9.24
N ARG A 74 1.72 0.76 8.15
CA ARG A 74 0.62 1.51 7.56
C ARG A 74 0.84 1.68 6.07
N LEU A 75 -0.20 2.13 5.35
CA LEU A 75 0.00 2.68 4.01
C LEU A 75 0.82 3.97 4.11
N PRO A 76 1.59 4.33 3.07
CA PRO A 76 2.30 5.60 3.03
C PRO A 76 1.32 6.76 2.99
N ALA A 77 1.66 7.87 3.65
CA ALA A 77 1.07 9.15 3.30
C ALA A 77 1.49 9.51 1.86
N GLU A 78 0.69 10.33 1.19
CA GLU A 78 0.94 10.70 -0.20
C GLU A 78 2.34 11.29 -0.42
N LEU A 79 2.80 12.15 0.50
CA LEU A 79 4.12 12.77 0.40
C LEU A 79 5.26 11.77 0.68
N GLU A 80 5.07 10.81 1.58
CA GLU A 80 6.05 9.76 1.84
C GLU A 80 6.23 8.86 0.62
N TRP A 81 5.12 8.51 -0.05
CA TRP A 81 5.15 7.77 -1.30
C TRP A 81 5.94 8.54 -2.37
N GLU A 82 5.66 9.83 -2.56
CA GLU A 82 6.39 10.67 -3.52
C GLU A 82 7.88 10.76 -3.21
N TYR A 83 8.23 10.87 -1.93
CA TYR A 83 9.61 10.98 -1.50
C TYR A 83 10.38 9.67 -1.76
N ALA A 84 9.81 8.53 -1.39
CA ALA A 84 10.37 7.22 -1.68
C ALA A 84 10.52 6.96 -3.20
N ALA A 85 9.53 7.38 -4.01
CA ALA A 85 9.61 7.28 -5.46
C ALA A 85 10.79 8.08 -6.03
N ARG A 86 10.96 9.33 -5.58
CA ARG A 86 12.06 10.21 -6.02
C ARG A 86 13.43 9.71 -5.55
N ALA A 87 13.48 9.03 -4.41
CA ALA A 87 14.69 8.41 -3.90
C ALA A 87 15.10 7.14 -4.69
N GLY A 88 14.24 6.62 -5.58
CA GLY A 88 14.54 5.47 -6.43
C GLY A 88 14.63 4.14 -5.66
N VAL A 89 13.96 4.05 -4.50
CA VAL A 89 14.05 2.87 -3.63
C VAL A 89 12.93 1.83 -3.84
N MET A 90 11.93 2.16 -4.66
CA MET A 90 10.79 1.29 -4.98
C MET A 90 10.97 0.64 -6.36
N ALA A 91 10.38 -0.55 -6.54
CA ALA A 91 10.34 -1.29 -7.79
C ALA A 91 8.91 -1.80 -8.08
N ALA A 92 8.57 -1.97 -9.35
CA ALA A 92 7.34 -2.65 -9.74
C ALA A 92 7.34 -4.11 -9.26
N ALA A 93 6.18 -4.64 -8.86
CA ALA A 93 6.06 -6.06 -8.59
C ALA A 93 6.12 -6.86 -9.91
N PRO A 94 6.46 -8.16 -9.85
CA PRO A 94 6.27 -9.05 -11.00
C PRO A 94 4.83 -8.94 -11.53
N ASP A 95 4.69 -8.91 -12.85
CA ASP A 95 3.40 -8.80 -13.55
C ASP A 95 2.54 -7.55 -13.22
N SER A 96 3.12 -6.53 -12.60
CA SER A 96 2.46 -5.21 -12.52
C SER A 96 2.31 -4.61 -13.92
N ASP A 97 1.11 -4.09 -14.21
CA ASP A 97 0.84 -3.35 -15.45
C ASP A 97 1.65 -2.04 -15.50
N GLU A 98 1.93 -1.51 -16.70
CA GLU A 98 2.68 -0.24 -16.88
C GLU A 98 2.02 0.98 -16.20
N GLN A 99 0.74 0.88 -15.83
CA GLN A 99 -0.06 1.92 -15.18
C GLN A 99 -0.40 1.58 -13.72
N VAL A 100 0.60 1.19 -12.93
CA VAL A 100 0.40 0.89 -11.50
C VAL A 100 -0.30 2.07 -10.80
N ARG A 101 -1.40 1.76 -10.12
CA ARG A 101 -2.13 2.66 -9.22
C ARG A 101 -2.05 2.08 -7.82
N GLU A 102 -1.48 2.84 -6.91
CA GLU A 102 -1.21 2.44 -5.55
C GLU A 102 -1.99 3.30 -4.56
N TRP A 103 -2.62 2.65 -3.59
CA TRP A 103 -3.23 3.33 -2.45
C TRP A 103 -2.18 4.02 -1.58
N THR A 104 -2.47 5.26 -1.20
CA THR A 104 -1.88 5.91 -0.03
C THR A 104 -2.88 5.89 1.13
N CYS A 105 -2.51 6.34 2.31
CA CYS A 105 -3.46 6.56 3.40
C CYS A 105 -4.06 7.98 3.42
N SER A 106 -3.65 8.89 2.54
CA SER A 106 -4.04 10.30 2.58
C SER A 106 -5.38 10.55 1.90
N GLU A 107 -6.18 11.45 2.48
CA GLU A 107 -7.35 12.02 1.79
C GLU A 107 -6.87 12.79 0.56
N TYR A 108 -7.51 12.57 -0.59
CA TYR A 108 -7.16 13.31 -1.79
C TYR A 108 -7.63 14.76 -1.69
N ARG A 109 -6.69 15.68 -1.86
CA ARG A 109 -6.96 17.10 -2.09
C ARG A 109 -6.18 17.55 -3.33
N ARG A 110 -6.84 18.35 -4.18
CA ARG A 110 -6.18 18.92 -5.37
C ARG A 110 -5.07 19.88 -4.98
N GLU A 111 -5.29 20.61 -3.89
CA GLU A 111 -4.34 21.56 -3.33
C GLU A 111 -3.65 20.85 -2.15
N TYR A 112 -2.32 20.90 -2.13
CA TYR A 112 -1.50 20.33 -1.03
C TYR A 112 -1.64 21.21 0.21
N GLU A 113 -2.71 20.99 0.97
CA GLU A 113 -3.07 21.78 2.15
C GLU A 113 -2.65 21.07 3.47
N GLY A 114 -1.87 19.99 3.39
CA GLY A 114 -1.32 19.24 4.52
C GLY A 114 -1.91 17.84 4.69
N GLN A 115 -2.96 17.46 3.95
CA GLN A 115 -3.54 16.11 3.97
C GLN A 115 -2.58 15.08 3.38
N GLU A 116 -1.74 15.49 2.43
CA GLU A 116 -0.74 14.64 1.78
C GLU A 116 0.34 14.13 2.77
N GLN A 117 0.46 14.75 3.94
CA GLN A 117 1.48 14.44 4.95
C GLN A 117 0.98 13.46 6.03
N ARG A 118 -0.30 13.07 5.98
CA ARG A 118 -0.92 12.27 7.05
C ARG A 118 -1.96 11.29 6.51
N CYS A 119 -2.20 10.25 7.29
CA CYS A 119 -3.31 9.33 7.03
C CYS A 119 -4.66 9.97 7.36
N ALA A 120 -5.66 9.68 6.54
CA ALA A 120 -7.04 10.01 6.82
C ALA A 120 -7.51 9.30 8.10
N SER A 121 -8.13 10.04 9.01
CA SER A 121 -8.62 9.50 10.29
C SER A 121 -9.99 8.81 10.17
N ARG A 122 -10.63 8.92 9.01
CA ARG A 122 -11.92 8.31 8.64
C ARG A 122 -11.91 8.03 7.14
N LEU A 123 -12.89 7.27 6.65
CA LEU A 123 -13.07 7.05 5.22
C LEU A 123 -13.30 8.41 4.52
N PRO A 124 -12.41 8.85 3.63
CA PRO A 124 -12.60 10.07 2.86
C PRO A 124 -13.51 9.82 1.65
N GLU A 125 -14.01 10.88 1.02
CA GLU A 125 -14.77 10.76 -0.25
C GLU A 125 -13.88 10.26 -1.39
N ALA A 126 -12.60 10.66 -1.38
CA ALA A 126 -11.59 10.18 -2.30
C ALA A 126 -10.25 10.02 -1.57
N VAL A 127 -9.53 8.96 -1.88
CA VAL A 127 -8.18 8.69 -1.34
C VAL A 127 -7.15 9.04 -2.40
N ALA A 128 -6.05 9.66 -2.00
CA ALA A 128 -4.96 9.97 -2.90
C ALA A 128 -4.30 8.68 -3.41
N ILE A 129 -4.15 8.58 -4.74
CA ILE A 129 -3.50 7.46 -5.41
C ILE A 129 -2.24 7.92 -6.12
N ARG A 130 -1.26 7.02 -6.19
CA ARG A 130 0.05 7.25 -6.81
C ARG A 130 0.47 6.10 -7.71
N GLY A 131 1.62 6.22 -8.36
CA GLY A 131 2.10 5.26 -9.37
C GLY A 131 1.95 5.78 -10.79
N GLY A 132 2.92 5.47 -11.66
CA GLY A 132 3.01 6.01 -13.01
C GLY A 132 2.90 7.55 -13.05
N ASN A 133 2.01 8.07 -13.88
CA ASN A 133 1.69 9.51 -13.99
C ASN A 133 0.47 9.93 -13.14
N TRP A 134 -0.05 9.05 -12.27
CA TRP A 134 -1.28 9.31 -11.54
C TRP A 134 -1.05 10.25 -10.35
N ARG A 135 -1.80 11.36 -10.37
CA ARG A 135 -1.95 12.35 -9.30
C ARG A 135 -3.43 12.66 -9.15
N ALA A 136 -4.16 11.75 -8.53
CA ALA A 136 -5.63 11.77 -8.52
C ALA A 136 -6.18 11.20 -7.20
N GLY A 137 -7.47 11.43 -6.99
CA GLY A 137 -8.25 10.72 -6.00
C GLY A 137 -8.99 9.56 -6.64
N ALA A 138 -9.12 8.45 -5.93
CA ALA A 138 -9.99 7.35 -6.31
C ALA A 138 -11.05 7.09 -5.23
N ASP A 139 -12.17 6.50 -5.66
CA ASP A 139 -13.22 6.02 -4.75
C ASP A 139 -12.62 4.94 -3.84
N PRO A 140 -12.66 5.08 -2.50
CA PRO A 140 -12.05 4.11 -1.60
C PRO A 140 -12.69 2.71 -1.66
N LEU A 141 -13.85 2.56 -2.31
CA LEU A 141 -14.52 1.28 -2.54
C LEU A 141 -14.01 0.55 -3.80
N SER A 142 -13.18 1.19 -4.62
CA SER A 142 -12.51 0.54 -5.76
C SER A 142 -11.56 -0.57 -5.30
N ASP A 143 -11.61 -1.73 -5.93
CA ASP A 143 -10.80 -2.91 -5.61
C ASP A 143 -9.72 -3.23 -6.66
N ASP A 144 -9.42 -2.28 -7.56
CA ASP A 144 -8.49 -2.43 -8.69
C ASP A 144 -7.10 -1.81 -8.44
N LEU A 145 -6.79 -1.45 -7.18
CA LEU A 145 -5.54 -0.79 -6.81
C LEU A 145 -4.64 -1.66 -5.93
N GLU A 146 -3.35 -1.55 -6.20
CA GLU A 146 -2.28 -2.17 -5.44
C GLU A 146 -1.93 -1.32 -4.22
N PHE A 147 -1.07 -1.81 -3.33
CA PHE A 147 -0.59 -1.00 -2.22
C PHE A 147 0.77 -1.44 -1.71
N ARG A 148 1.47 -0.51 -1.07
CA ARG A 148 2.73 -0.72 -0.35
C ARG A 148 2.54 -0.40 1.13
N LEU A 149 3.53 -0.80 1.90
CA LEU A 149 3.57 -0.51 3.33
C LEU A 149 4.77 0.36 3.67
N VAL A 150 4.56 1.21 4.67
CA VAL A 150 5.60 1.89 5.42
C VAL A 150 5.75 1.18 6.74
N ARG A 151 6.99 1.08 7.21
CA ARG A 151 7.36 0.59 8.54
C ARG A 151 8.03 1.74 9.29
N GLU A 152 7.46 2.09 10.44
CA GLU A 152 8.07 3.07 11.34
C GLU A 152 9.28 2.44 12.08
N PRO A 153 10.19 3.26 12.63
CA PRO A 153 11.40 2.80 13.32
C PRO A 153 11.16 1.80 14.45
#